data_AF-A0A0C9MTP7-F1
#
_entry.id   AF-A0A0C9MTP7-F1
#
_cell.length_a   1.000
_cell.length_b   1.000
_cell.length_c   1.000
_cell.angle_alpha   90.00
_cell.angle_beta   90.00
_cell.angle_gamma   90.00
#
_symmetry.space_group_name_H-M   'P 1'
#
loop_
_entity.id
_entity.type
_entity.pdbx_description
1 polymer ?
#
loop_
_entity_poly.entity_id
_entity_poly.type
_entity_poly.pdbx_seq_one_letter_code
_entity_poly.pdbx_strand_id
1 'polypeptide(L)'
;MSLTELTNELSNSFDACLETILADPRQKEDDTESLDTQLAALKSSFLQIENQLRDIRLKALGSKELSVTESNKLLTRDIEIKKNTIDKYVTKIESWEKELPILKENSEKAVALRTDGYDFDSDIVLPEETATTTTEAATASNGNADEDDEDDDVEFEEV
;
A
#
# COMPACT_ATOMS: atom_id res chain seq x y z
N MET A 1 30.05 11.36 29.79
CA MET A 1 29.21 10.26 30.29
C MET A 1 28.29 9.78 29.20
N SER A 2 28.24 8.48 29.00
CA SER A 2 27.25 7.82 28.13
C SER A 2 25.87 7.79 28.81
N LEU A 3 24.79 7.65 28.04
CA LEU A 3 23.43 7.54 28.58
C LEU A 3 23.31 6.34 29.55
N THR A 4 24.04 5.27 29.26
CA THR A 4 24.09 4.05 30.06
C THR A 4 24.78 4.29 31.40
N GLU A 5 25.89 5.02 31.42
CA GLU A 5 26.55 5.47 32.66
C GLU A 5 25.62 6.35 33.50
N LEU A 6 24.90 7.28 32.86
CA LEU A 6 24.02 8.21 33.53
C LEU A 6 22.78 7.52 34.13
N THR A 7 22.26 6.49 33.45
CA THR A 7 21.17 5.64 33.94
C THR A 7 21.61 4.83 35.16
N ASN A 8 22.83 4.28 35.13
CA ASN A 8 23.39 3.57 36.27
C ASN A 8 23.61 4.51 37.47
N GLU A 9 24.06 5.74 37.23
CA GLU A 9 24.21 6.77 38.27
C GLU A 9 22.85 7.20 38.86
N LEU A 10 21.80 7.31 38.05
CA LEU A 10 20.44 7.54 38.52
C LEU A 10 19.94 6.38 39.41
N SER A 11 20.17 5.13 38.99
CA SER A 11 19.79 3.96 39.78
C SER A 11 20.51 3.93 41.12
N ASN A 12 21.83 4.12 41.12
CA ASN A 12 22.63 4.11 42.34
C ASN A 12 22.26 5.24 43.29
N SER A 13 21.96 6.43 42.77
CA SER A 13 21.51 7.57 43.60
C SER A 13 20.10 7.39 44.15
N PHE A 14 19.23 6.70 43.43
CA PHE A 14 17.91 6.30 43.91
C PHE A 14 17.99 5.26 45.02
N ASP A 15 18.84 4.24 44.84
CA ASP A 15 19.06 3.19 45.85
C ASP A 15 19.67 3.78 47.14
N ALA A 16 20.64 4.69 47.02
CA ALA A 16 21.21 5.40 48.16
C ALA A 16 20.16 6.25 48.91
N CYS A 17 19.27 6.91 48.18
CA CYS A 17 18.15 7.68 48.75
C CYS A 17 17.19 6.78 49.52
N LEU A 18 16.85 5.61 48.98
CA LEU A 18 16.02 4.63 49.67
C LEU A 18 16.69 4.05 50.91
N GLU A 19 17.98 3.70 50.84
CA GLU A 19 18.74 3.20 51.98
C GLU A 19 18.78 4.22 53.13
N THR A 20 18.93 5.51 52.80
CA THR A 20 18.93 6.60 53.79
C THR A 20 17.55 6.80 54.42
N ILE A 21 16.46 6.65 53.65
CA ILE A 21 15.08 6.73 54.18
C ILE A 21 14.75 5.53 55.08
N LEU A 22 15.28 4.35 54.76
CA LEU A 22 15.03 3.10 55.48
C LEU A 22 15.96 2.89 56.69
N ALA A 23 16.98 3.74 56.87
CA ALA A 23 17.88 3.72 58.02
C ALA A 23 17.14 4.02 59.34
N ASP A 24 17.73 3.60 60.47
CA ASP A 24 17.11 3.56 61.80
C ASP A 24 16.47 4.91 62.18
N PRO A 25 15.16 4.98 62.52
CA PRO A 25 14.43 6.22 62.82
C PRO A 25 15.00 7.11 63.94
N ARG A 26 16.02 6.64 64.67
CA ARG A 26 16.70 7.36 65.76
C ARG A 26 17.80 8.34 65.29
N GLN A 27 18.19 8.34 64.01
CA GLN A 27 19.23 9.23 63.45
C GLN A 27 18.71 10.49 62.73
N LYS A 28 17.39 10.72 62.77
CA LYS A 28 16.64 11.66 61.91
C LYS A 28 17.10 13.13 61.82
N GLU A 29 17.87 13.68 62.74
CA GLU A 29 18.25 15.11 62.65
C GLU A 29 19.43 15.33 61.67
N ASP A 30 20.42 14.42 61.65
CA ASP A 30 21.55 14.49 60.70
C ASP A 30 21.19 13.94 59.30
N ASP A 31 20.17 13.07 59.20
CA ASP A 31 19.79 12.42 57.94
C ASP A 31 19.02 13.34 56.96
N THR A 32 18.48 14.47 57.43
CA THR A 32 17.69 15.39 56.58
C THR A 32 18.54 16.12 55.54
N GLU A 33 19.71 16.63 55.94
CA GLU A 33 20.67 17.26 55.02
C GLU A 33 21.27 16.22 54.03
N SER A 34 21.47 14.99 54.50
CA SER A 34 21.89 13.86 53.65
C SER A 34 20.82 13.50 52.61
N LEU A 35 19.54 13.49 53.00
CA LEU A 35 18.44 13.25 52.07
C LEU A 35 18.30 14.36 51.03
N ASP A 36 18.42 15.63 51.45
CA ASP A 36 18.32 16.77 50.53
C ASP A 36 19.45 16.79 49.50
N THR A 37 20.67 16.43 49.91
CA THR A 37 21.81 16.30 48.99
C THR A 37 21.65 15.14 48.02
N GLN A 38 21.13 13.99 48.47
CA GLN A 38 20.84 12.85 47.59
C GLN A 38 19.67 13.14 46.63
N LEU A 39 18.63 13.84 47.11
CA LEU A 39 17.52 14.30 46.28
C LEU A 39 17.98 15.31 45.22
N ALA A 40 18.89 16.21 45.57
CA ALA A 40 19.49 17.16 44.62
C ALA A 40 20.33 16.44 43.56
N ALA A 41 21.12 15.44 43.96
CA ALA A 41 21.89 14.60 43.03
C ALA A 41 20.97 13.82 42.08
N LEU A 42 19.89 13.23 42.59
CA LEU A 42 18.90 12.50 41.80
C LEU A 42 18.20 13.42 40.78
N LYS A 43 17.78 14.62 41.21
CA LYS A 43 17.19 15.64 40.31
C LYS A 43 18.18 16.07 39.22
N SER A 44 19.45 16.26 39.58
CA SER A 44 20.48 16.65 38.62
C SER A 44 20.74 15.55 37.58
N SER A 45 20.85 14.29 38.02
CA SER A 45 21.04 13.15 37.13
C SER A 45 19.86 13.01 36.17
N PHE A 46 18.63 13.14 36.67
CA PHE A 46 17.43 13.10 35.85
C PHE A 46 17.41 14.20 34.77
N LEU A 47 17.72 15.44 35.15
CA LEU A 47 17.78 16.57 34.20
C LEU A 47 18.87 16.36 33.13
N GLN A 48 19.99 15.77 33.51
CA GLN A 48 21.09 15.48 32.61
C GLN A 48 20.71 14.37 31.61
N ILE A 49 19.99 13.33 32.05
CA ILE A 49 19.43 12.29 31.17
C ILE A 49 18.44 12.91 30.18
N GLU A 50 17.54 13.78 30.65
CA GLU A 50 16.55 14.43 29.78
C GLU A 50 17.23 15.25 28.67
N ASN A 51 18.26 16.02 29.02
CA ASN A 51 19.04 16.79 28.05
C ASN A 51 19.78 15.89 27.06
N GLN A 52 20.41 14.80 27.53
CA GLN A 52 21.06 13.85 26.62
C GLN A 52 20.07 13.17 25.67
N LEU A 53 18.87 12.81 26.15
CA LEU A 53 17.82 12.22 25.33
C LEU A 53 17.33 13.21 24.26
N ARG A 54 17.18 14.48 24.64
CA ARG A 54 16.80 15.57 23.73
C ARG A 54 17.87 15.76 22.63
N ASP A 55 19.15 15.72 23.01
CA ASP A 55 20.26 15.83 22.07
C ASP A 55 20.35 14.63 21.11
N ILE A 56 20.13 13.42 21.62
CA ILE A 56 20.07 12.20 20.78
C ILE A 56 18.91 12.31 19.78
N ARG A 57 17.74 12.75 20.22
CA ARG A 57 16.56 12.95 19.35
C ARG A 57 16.85 13.99 18.27
N LEU A 58 17.46 15.13 18.62
CA LEU A 58 17.85 16.16 17.65
C LEU A 58 18.87 15.63 16.64
N LYS A 59 19.86 14.86 17.08
CA LYS A 59 20.85 14.22 16.19
C LYS A 59 20.22 13.18 15.28
N ALA A 60 19.27 12.39 15.78
CA ALA A 60 18.54 11.39 14.98
C ALA A 60 17.70 12.07 13.88
N LEU A 61 17.01 13.17 14.21
CA LEU A 61 16.25 13.97 13.24
C LEU A 61 17.16 14.62 12.18
N GLY A 62 18.40 14.97 12.54
CA GLY A 62 19.41 15.48 11.61
C GLY A 62 20.19 14.41 10.85
N SER A 63 19.96 13.11 11.11
CA SER A 63 20.76 12.05 10.50
C SER A 63 20.34 11.78 9.05
N LYS A 64 21.09 12.39 8.13
CA LYS A 64 20.93 12.21 6.67
C LYS A 64 21.05 10.73 6.24
N GLU A 65 21.78 9.92 6.99
CA GLU A 65 21.99 8.50 6.71
C GLU A 65 20.72 7.67 6.88
N LEU A 66 19.89 7.95 7.90
CA LEU A 66 18.58 7.32 8.06
C LEU A 66 17.66 7.70 6.89
N SER A 67 17.68 8.97 6.50
CA SER A 67 16.90 9.51 5.38
C SER A 67 17.30 8.89 4.04
N VAL A 68 18.59 8.72 3.76
CA VAL A 68 19.08 8.06 2.53
C VAL A 68 18.75 6.57 2.54
N THR A 69 18.84 5.91 3.69
CA THR A 69 18.49 4.48 3.82
C THR A 69 17.00 4.25 3.53
N GLU A 70 16.13 5.10 4.06
CA GLU A 70 14.69 5.05 3.80
C GLU A 70 14.36 5.38 2.34
N SER A 71 15.02 6.40 1.76
CA SER A 71 14.89 6.72 0.34
C SER A 71 15.31 5.56 -0.57
N ASN A 72 16.44 4.90 -0.28
CA ASN A 72 16.88 3.71 -1.03
C ASN A 72 15.89 2.55 -0.91
N LYS A 73 15.27 2.35 0.27
CA LYS A 73 14.24 1.33 0.46
C LYS A 73 13.01 1.60 -0.40
N LEU A 74 12.56 2.85 -0.47
CA LEU A 74 11.44 3.26 -1.31
C LEU A 74 11.76 3.06 -2.79
N LEU A 75 12.94 3.49 -3.25
CA LEU A 75 13.39 3.29 -4.62
C LEU A 75 13.47 1.80 -5.00
N THR A 76 13.94 0.95 -4.09
CA THR A 76 14.02 -0.49 -4.33
C THR A 76 12.62 -1.09 -4.54
N ARG A 77 11.64 -0.69 -3.71
CA ARG A 77 10.25 -1.12 -3.87
C ARG A 77 9.64 -0.64 -5.19
N ASP A 78 9.89 0.61 -5.57
CA ASP A 78 9.41 1.16 -6.85
C ASP A 78 9.98 0.39 -8.05
N ILE A 79 11.28 0.06 -8.01
CA ILE A 79 11.93 -0.77 -9.03
C ILE A 79 11.28 -2.16 -9.11
N GLU A 80 10.98 -2.77 -7.97
CA GLU A 80 10.35 -4.10 -7.92
C GLU A 80 8.93 -4.10 -8.52
N ILE A 81 8.13 -3.09 -8.18
CA ILE A 81 6.80 -2.89 -8.77
C ILE A 81 6.92 -2.73 -10.29
N LYS A 82 7.85 -1.89 -10.75
CA LYS A 82 8.07 -1.66 -12.19
C LYS A 82 8.51 -2.93 -12.91
N LYS A 83 9.39 -3.73 -12.32
CA LYS A 83 9.79 -5.03 -12.89
C LYS A 83 8.59 -5.97 -13.05
N ASN A 84 7.80 -6.13 -11.98
CA ASN A 84 6.60 -6.97 -12.04
C ASN A 84 5.60 -6.49 -13.10
N THR A 85 5.42 -5.16 -13.23
CA THR A 85 4.58 -4.58 -14.28
C THR A 85 5.11 -4.88 -15.68
N ILE A 86 6.43 -4.77 -15.89
CA ILE A 86 7.07 -5.14 -17.16
C ILE A 86 6.80 -6.62 -17.47
N ASP A 87 7.02 -7.52 -16.52
CA ASP A 87 6.82 -8.96 -16.72
C ASP A 87 5.37 -9.29 -17.12
N LYS A 88 4.39 -8.61 -16.53
CA LYS A 88 2.97 -8.72 -16.91
C LYS A 88 2.73 -8.28 -18.35
N TYR A 89 3.30 -7.15 -18.77
CA TYR A 89 3.13 -6.68 -20.14
C TYR A 89 3.86 -7.55 -21.15
N VAL A 90 5.05 -8.06 -20.82
CA VAL A 90 5.77 -9.04 -21.65
C VAL A 90 4.92 -10.27 -21.87
N THR A 91 4.33 -10.82 -20.80
CA THR A 91 3.44 -11.99 -20.90
C THR A 91 2.22 -11.71 -21.80
N LYS A 92 1.62 -10.52 -21.70
CA LYS A 92 0.50 -10.12 -22.59
C LYS A 92 0.94 -10.03 -24.04
N ILE A 93 2.09 -9.43 -24.32
CA ILE A 93 2.66 -9.33 -25.67
C ILE A 93 2.89 -10.73 -26.24
N GLU A 94 3.49 -11.64 -25.47
CA GLU A 94 3.70 -13.04 -25.89
C GLU A 94 2.37 -13.78 -26.18
N SER A 95 1.29 -13.45 -25.46
CA SER A 95 -0.05 -13.98 -25.77
C SER A 95 -0.57 -13.45 -27.10
N TRP A 96 -0.50 -12.12 -27.28
CA TRP A 96 -0.94 -11.47 -28.52
C TRP A 96 -0.15 -11.93 -29.74
N GLU A 97 1.16 -12.17 -29.59
CA GLU A 97 2.00 -12.72 -30.66
C GLU A 97 1.54 -14.12 -31.12
N LYS A 98 0.93 -14.92 -30.22
CA LYS A 98 0.35 -16.23 -30.56
C LYS A 98 -1.04 -16.11 -31.17
N GLU A 99 -1.85 -15.16 -30.71
CA GLU A 99 -3.24 -14.99 -31.14
C GLU A 99 -3.36 -14.28 -32.49
N LEU A 100 -2.49 -13.31 -32.78
CA LEU A 100 -2.52 -12.51 -34.02
C LEU A 100 -2.49 -13.36 -35.31
N PRO A 101 -1.63 -14.38 -35.45
CA PRO A 101 -1.63 -15.26 -36.62
C PRO A 101 -2.94 -16.04 -36.78
N ILE A 102 -3.52 -16.51 -35.67
CA ILE A 102 -4.79 -17.26 -35.67
C ILE A 102 -5.93 -16.34 -36.11
N LEU A 103 -5.98 -15.12 -35.57
CA LEU A 103 -6.97 -14.12 -35.96
C LEU A 103 -6.85 -13.76 -37.44
N LYS A 104 -5.61 -13.61 -37.95
CA LYS A 104 -5.36 -13.37 -39.37
C LYS A 104 -5.87 -14.52 -40.25
N GLU A 105 -5.55 -15.77 -39.91
CA GLU A 105 -6.02 -16.94 -40.65
C GLU A 105 -7.54 -17.05 -40.64
N ASN A 106 -8.18 -16.82 -39.49
CA ASN A 106 -9.64 -16.84 -39.37
C ASN A 106 -10.30 -15.71 -40.17
N SER A 107 -9.69 -14.52 -40.20
CA SER A 107 -10.15 -13.41 -41.03
C SER A 107 -10.06 -13.75 -42.52
N GLU A 108 -8.93 -14.30 -42.97
CA GLU A 108 -8.75 -14.74 -44.36
C GLU A 108 -9.76 -15.83 -44.76
N LYS A 109 -10.02 -16.81 -43.89
CA LYS A 109 -11.06 -17.84 -44.09
C LYS A 109 -12.46 -17.25 -44.19
N ALA A 110 -12.81 -16.30 -43.31
CA ALA A 110 -14.11 -15.65 -43.32
C ALA A 110 -14.33 -14.84 -44.61
N VAL A 111 -13.30 -14.16 -45.12
CA VAL A 111 -13.36 -13.44 -46.40
C VAL A 111 -13.45 -14.41 -47.58
N ALA A 112 -12.74 -15.54 -47.54
CA ALA A 112 -12.82 -16.58 -48.57
C ALA A 112 -14.23 -17.20 -48.66
N LEU A 113 -14.87 -17.50 -47.52
CA LEU A 113 -16.24 -18.03 -47.46
C LEU A 113 -17.28 -17.07 -48.07
N ARG A 114 -17.10 -15.76 -47.90
CA ARG A 114 -17.96 -14.73 -48.53
C ARG A 114 -17.72 -14.55 -50.02
N THR A 115 -16.59 -15.02 -50.54
CA THR A 115 -16.21 -14.86 -51.95
C THR A 115 -16.40 -16.13 -52.77
N ASP A 116 -16.77 -17.26 -52.16
CA ASP A 116 -17.00 -18.56 -52.82
C ASP A 116 -18.31 -18.62 -53.63
N GLY A 117 -18.80 -17.47 -54.10
CA GLY A 117 -19.86 -17.36 -55.11
C GLY A 117 -21.27 -17.73 -54.67
N TYR A 118 -21.50 -18.00 -53.38
CA TYR A 118 -22.82 -18.34 -52.82
C TYR A 118 -23.36 -17.25 -51.87
N ASP A 119 -22.92 -16.00 -52.03
CA ASP A 119 -23.41 -14.86 -51.25
C ASP A 119 -24.59 -14.19 -51.99
N PHE A 120 -25.80 -14.55 -51.56
CA PHE A 120 -27.00 -13.68 -51.50
C PHE A 120 -27.47 -12.96 -52.79
N ASP A 121 -27.84 -13.70 -53.84
CA ASP A 121 -28.82 -13.21 -54.87
C ASP A 121 -29.49 -14.37 -55.65
N SER A 122 -29.57 -15.58 -55.08
CA SER A 122 -30.34 -16.67 -55.69
C SER A 122 -31.84 -16.49 -55.42
N ASP A 123 -32.45 -15.66 -56.27
CA ASP A 123 -33.87 -15.54 -56.61
C ASP A 123 -34.78 -16.55 -55.88
N ILE A 124 -35.20 -16.21 -54.65
CA ILE A 124 -36.38 -16.84 -54.04
C ILE A 124 -37.57 -16.29 -54.82
N VAL A 125 -38.00 -17.07 -55.81
CA VAL A 125 -39.30 -16.93 -56.46
C VAL A 125 -40.36 -16.95 -55.36
N LEU A 126 -40.86 -15.76 -55.02
CA LEU A 126 -42.08 -15.56 -54.24
C LEU A 126 -43.23 -16.28 -54.97
N PRO A 127 -43.91 -17.27 -54.37
CA PRO A 127 -45.21 -17.66 -54.87
C PRO A 127 -46.22 -16.57 -54.49
N GLU A 128 -46.91 -16.07 -55.50
CA GLU A 128 -48.01 -15.12 -55.42
C GLU A 128 -49.05 -15.49 -54.34
N GLU A 129 -49.43 -14.46 -53.59
CA GLU A 129 -50.78 -14.14 -53.14
C GLU A 129 -51.71 -15.28 -52.71
N THR A 130 -51.97 -15.35 -51.40
CA THR A 130 -53.37 -15.30 -50.93
C THR A 130 -53.48 -14.40 -49.71
N ALA A 131 -54.24 -13.32 -49.89
CA ALA A 131 -54.76 -12.42 -48.87
C ALA A 131 -55.38 -13.18 -47.67
N THR A 132 -55.32 -12.63 -46.45
CA THR A 132 -56.37 -11.78 -45.83
C THR A 132 -55.97 -11.43 -44.38
N THR A 133 -56.03 -10.13 -44.01
CA THR A 133 -56.40 -9.52 -42.69
C THR A 133 -56.00 -10.23 -41.38
N THR A 134 -55.35 -9.62 -40.37
CA THR A 134 -55.66 -8.37 -39.64
C THR A 134 -54.45 -7.91 -38.81
N THR A 135 -54.27 -6.60 -38.71
CA THR A 135 -53.45 -5.86 -37.74
C THR A 135 -53.84 -6.14 -36.28
N GLU A 136 -52.86 -6.43 -35.41
CA GLU A 136 -52.70 -5.78 -34.10
C GLU A 136 -51.29 -6.05 -33.52
N ALA A 137 -50.76 -5.04 -32.86
CA ALA A 137 -49.36 -4.89 -32.48
C ALA A 137 -49.06 -5.43 -31.06
N ALA A 138 -47.75 -5.64 -30.85
CA ALA A 138 -47.00 -5.48 -29.61
C ALA A 138 -46.54 -6.75 -28.85
N THR A 139 -45.21 -6.89 -28.87
CA THR A 139 -44.31 -7.26 -27.77
C THR A 139 -44.33 -8.70 -27.25
N ALA A 140 -43.54 -9.54 -27.91
CA ALA A 140 -43.03 -10.79 -27.34
C ALA A 140 -41.63 -10.56 -26.74
N SER A 141 -41.59 -10.54 -25.40
CA SER A 141 -40.58 -11.15 -24.53
C SER A 141 -39.17 -11.33 -25.09
N ASN A 142 -38.28 -10.35 -24.84
CA ASN A 142 -36.83 -10.53 -24.95
C ASN A 142 -36.28 -10.84 -23.54
N GLY A 143 -35.93 -12.11 -23.30
CA GLY A 143 -35.26 -12.56 -22.10
C GLY A 143 -33.83 -12.98 -22.41
N ASN A 144 -32.86 -12.21 -21.89
CA ASN A 144 -31.50 -12.60 -21.46
C ASN A 144 -30.83 -11.30 -20.97
N ALA A 145 -30.62 -11.11 -19.67
CA ALA A 145 -29.56 -11.67 -18.82
C ALA A 145 -28.34 -10.74 -18.79
N ASP A 146 -28.15 -10.11 -17.62
CA ASP A 146 -26.94 -9.50 -17.04
C ASP A 146 -25.87 -8.96 -17.99
N GLU A 147 -25.83 -7.64 -18.12
CA GLU A 147 -24.58 -6.90 -18.26
C GLU A 147 -24.49 -5.97 -17.04
N ASP A 148 -23.88 -6.49 -15.96
CA ASP A 148 -23.29 -5.69 -14.89
C ASP A 148 -22.10 -4.92 -15.50
N ASP A 149 -22.40 -3.75 -16.06
CA ASP A 149 -21.40 -2.72 -16.36
C ASP A 149 -20.96 -2.10 -15.02
N GLU A 150 -20.02 -2.75 -14.33
CA GLU A 150 -19.19 -2.09 -13.31
C GLU A 150 -18.13 -1.23 -14.02
N ASP A 151 -18.56 -0.07 -14.52
CA ASP A 151 -17.67 1.05 -14.82
C ASP A 151 -17.09 1.58 -13.51
N ASP A 152 -15.92 1.05 -13.13
CA ASP A 152 -15.09 1.55 -12.03
C ASP A 152 -14.54 2.93 -12.43
N ASP A 153 -15.30 3.98 -12.09
CA ASP A 153 -14.91 5.39 -12.18
C ASP A 153 -13.59 5.64 -11.45
N VAL A 154 -12.47 5.69 -12.18
CA VAL A 154 -11.16 6.06 -11.62
C VAL A 154 -11.08 7.58 -11.46
N GLU A 155 -11.50 8.07 -10.28
CA GLU A 155 -11.29 9.44 -9.84
C GLU A 155 -9.80 9.66 -9.48
N PHE A 156 -9.08 10.41 -10.30
CA PHE A 156 -7.73 10.90 -9.95
C PHE A 156 -7.86 12.19 -9.13
N GLU A 157 -7.47 12.13 -7.86
CA GLU A 157 -7.32 13.33 -7.02
C GLU A 157 -6.13 14.16 -7.56
N GLU A 158 -6.38 15.40 -7.97
CA GLU A 158 -5.33 16.37 -8.35
C GLU A 158 -4.43 16.67 -7.13
N VAL A 159 -3.11 16.58 -7.35
CA VAL A 159 -2.06 16.94 -6.37
C VAL A 159 -1.72 18.42 -6.46
#